data_AF-A0A7X8JV55-F1
#
_entry.id   AF-A0A7X8JV55-F1
#
_cell.length_a   1.000
_cell.length_b   1.000
_cell.length_c   1.000
_cell.angle_alpha   90.00
_cell.angle_beta   90.00
_cell.angle_gamma   90.00
#
_symmetry.space_group_name_H-M   'P 1'
#
loop_
_entity.id
_entity.type
_entity.pdbx_description
1 polymer ?
#
loop_
_entity_poly.entity_id
_entity_poly.type
_entity_poly.pdbx_seq_one_letter_code
_entity_poly.pdbx_strand_id
1 'polypeptide(L)' 'MYNFKNLKCYNCKTVILSLPGTEIKKLNGLNFQCDCCGHQNHLQEFKFVKSRNTNDPYLNILSIDNILVLPKTL' A
#
# COMPACT_ATOMS: atom_id res chain seq x y z
N MET A 1 24.16 -8.09 -9.30
CA MET A 1 23.42 -7.24 -8.33
C MET A 1 22.03 -7.82 -8.16
N TYR A 2 21.58 -8.04 -6.93
CA TYR A 2 20.19 -8.42 -6.67
C TYR A 2 19.27 -7.25 -7.02
N ASN A 3 18.23 -7.49 -7.83
CA ASN A 3 17.27 -6.46 -8.22
C ASN A 3 16.19 -6.34 -7.13
N PHE A 4 16.42 -5.43 -6.18
CA PHE A 4 15.48 -5.12 -5.11
C PHE A 4 14.34 -4.25 -5.64
N LYS A 5 13.12 -4.55 -5.18
CA LYS A 5 11.94 -3.73 -5.43
C LYS A 5 11.49 -3.10 -4.13
N ASN A 6 11.26 -1.78 -4.17
CA ASN A 6 10.71 -1.03 -3.05
C ASN A 6 9.19 -0.94 -3.20
N LEU A 7 8.47 -1.55 -2.27
CA LEU A 7 7.01 -1.44 -2.21
C LEU A 7 6.62 -0.38 -1.18
N LYS A 8 5.80 0.56 -1.63
CA LYS A 8 5.38 1.74 -0.87
C LYS A 8 3.97 1.55 -0.35
N CYS A 9 3.71 2.06 0.85
CA CYS A 9 2.39 2.12 1.44
C CYS A 9 1.40 2.75 0.46
N TYR A 10 0.24 2.11 0.30
CA TYR A 10 -0.86 2.64 -0.49
C TYR A 10 -1.30 4.02 0.02
N ASN A 11 -1.30 4.22 1.35
CA ASN A 11 -1.79 5.40 2.03
C ASN A 11 -0.79 6.57 2.05
N CYS A 12 0.34 6.42 2.75
CA CYS A 12 1.30 7.52 2.97
C CYS A 12 2.53 7.51 2.05
N LYS A 13 2.64 6.52 1.14
CA LYS A 13 3.73 6.35 0.17
C LYS A 13 5.13 6.07 0.76
N THR A 14 5.27 5.92 2.08
CA THR A 14 6.50 5.43 2.73
C THR A 14 6.82 4.00 2.29
N VAL A 15 8.10 3.65 2.16
CA VAL A 15 8.54 2.27 1.84
C VAL A 15 8.22 1.35 3.03
N ILE A 16 7.54 0.24 2.77
CA ILE A 16 7.24 -0.80 3.77
C ILE A 16 8.16 -2.01 3.57
N LEU A 17 8.42 -2.38 2.31
CA LEU A 17 9.16 -3.60 1.97
C LEU A 17 10.20 -3.30 0.89
N SER A 18 11.43 -3.78 1.09
CA SER A 18 12.50 -3.75 0.09
C SER A 18 13.13 -5.14 0.01
N LEU A 19 12.76 -5.91 -1.01
CA LEU A 19 13.21 -7.30 -1.19
C LEU A 19 13.42 -7.63 -2.67
N PRO A 20 14.17 -8.70 -3.00
CA PRO A 20 14.22 -9.24 -4.35
C PRO A 20 12.82 -9.65 -4.83
N GLY A 21 12.55 -9.50 -6.12
CA GLY A 21 11.23 -9.83 -6.68
C GLY A 21 10.80 -11.29 -6.46
N THR A 22 11.73 -12.23 -6.39
CA THR A 22 11.46 -13.64 -6.06
C THR A 22 10.93 -13.82 -4.65
N GLU A 23 11.42 -13.04 -3.68
CA GLU A 23 10.95 -13.08 -2.29
C GLU A 23 9.59 -12.40 -2.15
N ILE A 24 9.38 -11.27 -2.85
CA ILE A 24 8.08 -10.58 -2.84
C ILE A 24 6.95 -11.48 -3.37
N LYS A 25 7.20 -12.27 -4.44
CA LYS A 25 6.21 -13.21 -4.98
C LYS A 25 5.70 -14.21 -3.94
N LYS A 26 6.56 -14.66 -3.01
CA LYS A 26 6.19 -15.60 -1.94
C LYS A 26 5.25 -14.96 -0.90
N LEU A 27 5.26 -13.64 -0.80
CA LEU A 27 4.48 -12.86 0.16
C LEU A 27 3.13 -12.39 -0.41
N ASN A 28 2.85 -12.67 -1.69
CA ASN A 28 1.63 -12.24 -2.36
C ASN A 28 0.36 -12.71 -1.60
N GLY A 29 -0.59 -11.81 -1.39
CA GLY A 29 -1.81 -12.06 -0.62
C GLY A 29 -1.71 -11.78 0.88
N LEU A 30 -0.52 -11.50 1.42
CA LEU A 30 -0.35 -11.13 2.83
C LEU A 30 -0.67 -9.64 3.08
N ASN A 31 -0.92 -9.32 4.34
CA ASN A 31 -1.14 -7.95 4.79
C ASN A 31 0.07 -7.43 5.57
N PHE A 32 0.37 -6.14 5.38
CA PHE A 32 1.52 -5.46 5.98
C PHE A 32 1.05 -4.16 6.62
N GLN A 33 1.37 -3.97 7.90
CA GLN A 33 1.13 -2.71 8.58
C GLN A 33 2.22 -1.71 8.20
N CYS A 34 1.83 -0.46 7.93
CA CYS A 34 2.80 0.61 7.68
C CYS A 34 3.26 1.22 9.00
N ASP A 35 4.56 1.18 9.29
CA ASP A 35 5.14 1.76 10.52
C ASP A 35 4.97 3.29 10.61
N CYS A 36 4.77 3.97 9.48
CA CYS A 36 4.63 5.42 9.43
C CYS A 36 3.21 5.91 9.72
N CYS A 37 2.18 5.21 9.25
CA CYS A 37 0.79 5.67 9.38
C CYS A 37 -0.17 4.66 10.00
N GLY A 38 0.28 3.46 10.34
CA GLY A 38 -0.56 2.40 10.91
C GLY A 38 -1.46 1.67 9.89
N HIS A 39 -1.62 2.19 8.67
CA HIS A 39 -2.50 1.61 7.64
C HIS A 39 -2.11 0.17 7.29
N GLN A 40 -3.11 -0.69 7.15
CA GLN A 40 -2.92 -2.07 6.71
C GLN A 40 -2.93 -2.12 5.18
N ASN A 41 -1.88 -2.67 4.60
CA ASN A 41 -1.69 -2.75 3.15
C ASN A 41 -1.80 -4.20 2.70
N HIS A 42 -2.57 -4.48 1.67
CA HIS A 42 -2.63 -5.81 1.07
C HIS A 42 -1.62 -5.91 -0.07
N LEU A 43 -0.75 -6.92 -0.05
CA LEU A 43 0.21 -7.16 -1.12
C LEU A 43 -0.47 -7.90 -2.28
N GLN A 44 -0.59 -7.23 -3.43
CA GLN A 44 -1.04 -7.84 -4.68
C GLN A 44 0.08 -7.75 -5.71
N GLU A 45 0.69 -8.88 -6.02
CA GLU A 45 1.89 -9.07 -6.84
C GLU A 45 3.08 -8.25 -6.34
N PHE A 46 3.29 -7.08 -6.93
CA PHE A 46 4.41 -6.17 -6.66
C PHE A 46 3.92 -4.78 -6.28
N LYS A 47 2.73 -4.68 -5.69
CA LYS A 47 2.17 -3.41 -5.20
C LYS A 47 1.38 -3.61 -3.92
N PHE A 48 1.42 -2.60 -3.07
CA PHE A 48 0.49 -2.49 -1.96
C PHE A 48 -0.78 -1.79 -2.45
N VAL A 49 -1.92 -2.41 -2.14
CA VAL A 49 -3.26 -1.87 -2.38
C VAL A 49 -3.98 -1.69 -1.05
N LYS A 50 -5.09 -0.96 -1.08
CA LYS A 50 -5.98 -0.80 0.07
C LYS A 50 -6.33 -2.17 0.67
N SER A 51 -6.16 -2.33 1.97
CA SER A 51 -6.63 -3.53 2.67
C SER A 51 -8.14 -3.69 2.53
N ARG A 52 -8.61 -4.94 2.45
CA ARG A 52 -10.04 -5.29 2.49
C ARG A 52 -10.66 -5.12 3.89
N ASN A 53 -9.85 -4.81 4.90
CA ASN A 53 -10.35 -4.52 6.23
C ASN A 53 -11.13 -3.19 6.21
N THR A 54 -12.46 -3.28 6.33
CA THR A 54 -13.37 -2.12 6.31
C THR A 54 -13.28 -1.25 7.56
N ASN A 55 -12.63 -1.74 8.61
CA ASN A 55 -12.48 -1.04 9.89
C ASN A 55 -11.07 -0.48 10.08
N ASP A 56 -10.34 -0.18 9.01
CA ASP A 56 -9.02 0.45 9.11
C ASP A 56 -9.17 1.93 9.53
N PRO A 57 -8.85 2.30 10.79
CA PRO A 57 -9.03 3.66 11.26
C PRO A 57 -7.95 4.61 10.72
N TYR A 58 -6.93 4.08 10.04
CA TYR A 58 -5.77 4.79 9.54
C TYR A 58 -5.83 5.07 8.03
N LEU A 59 -6.94 4.72 7.38
CA LEU A 59 -7.19 5.12 6.00
C LEU A 59 -7.21 6.65 5.92
N ASN A 60 -6.24 7.23 5.23
CA ASN A 60 -6.21 8.66 5.01
C ASN A 60 -7.34 9.01 4.03
N ILE A 61 -8.36 9.71 4.52
CA ILE A 61 -9.46 10.24 3.69
C ILE A 61 -8.99 11.33 2.71
N LEU A 62 -7.75 11.81 2.82
CA LEU A 62 -7.10 12.67 1.84
C LEU A 62 -6.14 11.89 0.92
N SER A 63 -6.18 10.55 0.97
CA SER A 63 -5.41 9.69 0.07
C SER A 63 -5.74 10.00 -1.39
N ILE A 64 -4.76 9.77 -2.28
CA ILE A 64 -4.83 10.04 -3.74
C ILE A 64 -6.13 9.52 -4.38
N ASP A 65 -6.67 8.41 -3.90
CA ASP A 65 -7.88 7.83 -4.46
C ASP A 65 -9.14 8.67 -4.13
N ASN A 66 -9.15 9.45 -3.03
CA ASN A 66 -10.23 10.39 -2.72
C ASN A 66 -10.15 11.69 -3.54
N ILE A 67 -8.99 12.05 -4.10
CA ILE A 67 -8.87 13.19 -5.02
C ILE A 67 -9.60 12.88 -6.34
N LEU A 68 -9.66 11.60 -6.75
CA LEU A 68 -10.38 11.17 -7.96
C LEU A 68 -11.90 11.11 -7.78
N VAL A 69 -12.41 11.16 -6.55
CA VAL A 69 -13.85 11.15 -6.23
C VAL A 69 -14.39 12.56 -5.95
N LEU A 70 -13.52 13.58 -5.94
CA LEU A 70 -14.00 14.96 -5.86
C LEU A 70 -14.78 15.27 -7.14
N PRO A 71 -16.09 15.59 -7.08
CA PRO A 71 -16.80 16.03 -8.26
C PRO A 71 -16.06 17.24 -8.82
N LYS A 72 -15.79 17.23 -10.13
CA LYS A 72 -15.41 18.45 -10.86
C LYS A 72 -16.60 19.40 -10.74
N THR A 73 -16.64 20.21 -9.69
CA THR A 73 -17.48 21.41 -9.65
C THR A 73 -16.83 22.43 -10.59
N LEU A 74 -17.32 22.44 -11.83
CA LEU A 74 -17.26 23.58 -12.74
C LEU A 74 -18.70 24.02 -12.98
#